data_AF-A0A9X3TEL2-F1
#
_entry.id   AF-A0A9X3TEL2-F1
#
_cell.length_a   1.000
_cell.length_b   1.000
_cell.length_c   1.000
_cell.angle_alpha   90.00
_cell.angle_beta   90.00
_cell.angle_gamma   90.00
#
_symmetry.space_group_name_H-M   'P 1'
#
loop_
_entity.id
_entity.type
_entity.pdbx_description
1 polymer ?
#
loop_
_entity_poly.entity_id
_entity_poly.type
_entity_poly.pdbx_seq_one_letter_code
_entity_poly.pdbx_strand_id
1 'polypeptide(L)' 'VYITLPIGDIGPEQLRAVAFITRRFNGENLRATVEQNFLMRWVRRSDLWGLYQALDEAGLSEPGAETLLDITACPGADT' A
#
# COMPACT_ATOMS: atom_id res chain seq x y z
N VAL A 1 -5.59 -5.46 -4.05
CA VAL A 1 -5.13 -4.08 -4.31
C VAL A 1 -3.74 -3.99 -3.77
N TYR A 2 -2.78 -3.67 -4.62
CA TYR A 2 -1.40 -3.44 -4.21
C TYR A 2 -1.23 -1.96 -3.90
N ILE A 3 -0.49 -1.67 -2.83
CA ILE A 3 -0.07 -0.33 -2.44
C ILE A 3 1.44 -0.30 -2.66
N THR A 4 1.87 0.51 -3.62
CA THR A 4 3.29 0.70 -3.96
C THR A 4 3.95 1.51 -2.86
N LEU A 5 5.09 1.03 -2.37
CA LEU A 5 5.95 1.71 -1.40
C LEU A 5 7.33 1.86 -2.06
N PRO A 6 7.76 3.08 -2.41
CA PRO A 6 9.09 3.31 -2.97
C PRO A 6 10.14 2.68 -2.07
N ILE A 7 10.89 1.70 -2.57
CA ILE A 7 11.93 0.93 -1.85
C ILE A 7 11.49 0.35 -0.48
N GLY A 8 10.18 0.17 -0.27
CA GLY A 8 9.62 -0.30 0.99
C GLY A 8 9.40 0.75 2.07
N ASP A 9 9.61 2.03 1.76
CA ASP A 9 9.48 3.12 2.73
C ASP A 9 8.01 3.50 2.97
N ILE A 10 7.71 3.76 4.25
CA ILE A 10 6.42 4.29 4.67
C ILE A 10 6.58 5.13 5.94
N GLY A 11 6.02 6.34 5.92
CA GLY A 11 6.00 7.23 7.08
C GLY A 11 5.02 6.77 8.17
N PRO A 12 5.17 7.24 9.42
CA PRO A 12 4.28 6.88 10.53
C PRO A 12 2.82 7.31 10.30
N GLU A 13 2.60 8.44 9.63
CA GLU A 13 1.26 8.94 9.31
C GLU A 13 0.59 8.09 8.22
N GLN A 14 1.34 7.75 7.17
CA GLN A 14 0.90 6.85 6.11
C GLN A 14 0.54 5.47 6.66
N LEU A 15 1.38 4.90 7.54
CA LEU A 15 1.11 3.59 8.13
C LEU A 15 -0.16 3.59 9.01
N ARG A 16 -0.41 4.68 9.75
CA ARG A 16 -1.68 4.86 10.48
C ARG A 16 -2.86 4.98 9.53
N ALA A 17 -2.73 5.73 8.43
CA ALA A 17 -3.76 5.84 7.41
C ALA A 17 -4.09 4.47 6.80
N VAL A 18 -3.07 3.67 6.42
CA VAL A 18 -3.26 2.29 5.95
C VAL A 18 -4.02 1.45 6.96
N ALA A 19 -3.72 1.56 8.25
CA ALA A 19 -4.48 0.84 9.28
C ALA A 19 -5.98 1.21 9.25
N PHE A 20 -6.32 2.51 9.22
CA PHE A 20 -7.72 2.95 9.12
C PHE A 20 -8.41 2.49 7.83
N ILE A 21 -7.72 2.59 6.69
CA ILE A 21 -8.21 2.17 5.37
C ILE A 21 -8.48 0.67 5.37
N THR A 22 -7.57 -0.14 5.91
CA THR A 22 -7.71 -1.60 6.00
C THR A 22 -8.90 -2.00 6.88
N ARG A 23 -9.15 -1.32 8.01
CA ARG A 23 -10.37 -1.56 8.81
C ARG A 23 -11.64 -1.28 8.01
N ARG A 24 -11.63 -0.19 7.24
CA ARG A 24 -12.80 0.26 6.48
C ARG A 24 -13.13 -0.63 5.28
N PHE A 25 -12.13 -1.06 4.53
CA PHE A 25 -12.34 -1.63 3.20
C PHE A 25 -12.18 -3.15 3.11
N ASN A 26 -11.52 -3.81 4.06
CA ASN A 26 -11.31 -5.26 3.97
C ASN A 26 -11.15 -6.02 5.31
N GLY A 27 -11.62 -5.45 6.41
CA GLY A 27 -11.70 -6.16 7.70
C GLY A 27 -10.34 -6.46 8.32
N GLU A 28 -9.44 -5.48 8.32
CA GLU A 28 -8.14 -5.52 9.03
C GLU A 28 -7.10 -6.49 8.44
N ASN A 29 -7.20 -6.82 7.16
CA ASN A 29 -6.30 -7.75 6.50
C ASN A 29 -5.26 -7.05 5.61
N LEU A 30 -4.00 -6.99 6.05
CA LEU A 30 -2.90 -6.46 5.25
C LEU A 30 -1.74 -7.46 5.23
N ARG A 31 -1.01 -7.53 4.11
CA ARG A 31 0.20 -8.36 3.97
C ARG A 31 1.32 -7.53 3.37
N ALA A 32 2.53 -7.69 3.88
CA ALA A 32 3.73 -7.27 3.16
C ALA A 32 4.01 -8.27 2.02
N THR A 33 4.54 -7.78 0.90
CA THR A 33 4.99 -8.60 -0.23
C THR A 33 6.52 -8.74 -0.21
N VAL A 34 7.06 -9.64 -1.04
CA VAL A 34 8.52 -9.83 -1.14
C VAL A 34 9.19 -8.68 -1.88
N GLU A 35 8.43 -7.96 -2.68
CA GLU A 35 8.78 -6.72 -3.39
C GLU A 35 8.72 -5.48 -2.48
N GLN A 36 8.52 -5.65 -1.17
CA GLN A 36 8.44 -4.59 -0.16
C GLN A 36 7.20 -3.69 -0.26
N ASN A 37 6.13 -4.16 -0.91
CA ASN A 37 4.85 -3.47 -0.99
C ASN A 37 3.84 -3.99 0.03
N PHE A 38 2.64 -3.39 0.05
CA PHE A 38 1.48 -3.96 0.75
C PHE A 38 0.42 -4.52 -0.20
N LEU A 39 -0.20 -5.62 0.22
CA LEU A 39 -1.33 -6.26 -0.45
C LEU A 39 -2.57 -6.25 0.44
N MET A 40 -3.63 -5.61 -0.06
CA MET A 40 -4.98 -5.61 0.50
C MET A 40 -5.87 -6.57 -0.29
N ARG A 41 -6.26 -7.69 0.34
CA ARG A 41 -7.17 -8.70 -0.25
C ARG A 41 -8.62 -8.46 0.16
N TRP A 42 -9.58 -9.05 -0.56
CA TRP A 42 -11.00 -9.06 -0.20
C TRP A 42 -11.72 -7.69 -0.22
N VAL A 43 -11.18 -6.73 -0.96
CA VAL A 43 -11.86 -5.45 -1.24
C VAL A 43 -13.03 -5.70 -2.21
N ARG A 44 -14.22 -5.19 -1.90
CA ARG A 44 -15.38 -5.29 -2.79
C ARG A 44 -15.17 -4.40 -4.01
N ARG A 45 -15.62 -4.86 -5.17
CA ARG A 45 -15.50 -4.09 -6.43
C ARG A 45 -16.18 -2.73 -6.36
N SER A 46 -17.31 -2.61 -5.65
CA SER A 46 -18.03 -1.35 -5.42
C SER A 46 -17.21 -0.31 -4.67
N ASP A 47 -16.25 -0.75 -3.86
CA ASP A 47 -15.54 0.10 -2.92
C ASP A 47 -14.20 0.57 -3.49
N LEU A 48 -13.81 0.11 -4.68
CA LEU A 48 -12.51 0.41 -5.31
C LEU A 48 -12.29 1.91 -5.49
N TRP A 49 -13.32 2.65 -5.88
CA TRP A 49 -13.21 4.11 -6.03
C TRP A 49 -12.96 4.80 -4.68
N GLY A 50 -13.73 4.44 -3.65
CA GLY A 50 -13.56 5.01 -2.32
C GLY A 50 -12.22 4.62 -1.68
N LEU A 51 -11.74 3.40 -1.94
CA LEU A 51 -10.41 2.96 -1.52
C LEU A 51 -9.31 3.77 -2.21
N TYR A 52 -9.43 3.96 -3.54
CA TYR A 52 -8.47 4.77 -4.29
C TYR A 52 -8.40 6.20 -3.74
N GLN A 53 -9.53 6.86 -3.52
CA GLN A 53 -9.56 8.21 -2.94
C GLN A 53 -8.91 8.26 -1.56
N ALA A 54 -9.18 7.28 -0.69
CA ALA A 54 -8.58 7.25 0.64
C ALA A 54 -7.07 7.01 0.61
N LEU A 55 -6.58 6.19 -0.34
CA LEU A 55 -5.14 5.99 -0.55
C LEU A 55 -4.49 7.24 -1.14
N ASP A 56 -5.17 7.94 -2.04
CA ASP A 56 -4.70 9.19 -2.66
C ASP A 56 -4.55 10.31 -1.64
N GLU A 57 -5.55 10.49 -0.77
CA GLU A 57 -5.49 11.41 0.37
C GLU A 57 -4.32 11.09 1.33
N ALA A 58 -3.93 9.82 1.42
CA ALA A 58 -2.80 9.37 2.23
C ALA A 58 -1.44 9.41 1.48
N GLY A 59 -1.41 9.82 0.21
CA GLY A 59 -0.19 9.80 -0.62
C GLY A 59 0.32 8.38 -0.91
N LEU A 60 -0.60 7.42 -1.09
CA LEU A 60 -0.32 5.98 -1.29
C LEU A 60 -1.05 5.43 -2.52
N SER A 61 -1.42 6.29 -3.47
CA SER A 61 -2.13 5.95 -4.70
C SER A 61 -1.20 5.65 -5.89
N GLU A 62 0.12 5.71 -5.69
CA GLU A 62 1.09 5.56 -6.77
C GLU A 62 0.96 4.18 -7.44
N PRO A 63 0.77 4.12 -8.77
CA PRO A 63 0.75 2.87 -9.50
C PRO A 63 2.18 2.30 -9.63
N GLY A 64 2.31 1.03 -9.97
CA GLY A 64 3.60 0.47 -10.37
C GLY A 64 4.00 -0.81 -9.65
N ALA A 65 3.31 -1.18 -8.56
CA ALA A 65 3.50 -2.49 -7.93
C ALA A 65 3.46 -3.65 -8.95
N GLU A 66 4.40 -4.58 -8.83
CA GLU A 66 4.63 -5.73 -9.72
C GLU A 66 5.02 -5.37 -11.17
N THR A 67 5.50 -4.15 -11.42
CA THR A 67 6.01 -3.72 -12.74
C THR A 67 7.53 -3.56 -12.73
N LEU A 68 8.12 -3.28 -13.90
CA LEU A 68 9.55 -2.97 -14.04
C LEU A 68 10.00 -1.74 -13.24
N LEU A 69 9.06 -0.87 -12.83
CA LEU A 69 9.33 0.32 -12.03
C LEU A 69 9.29 0.03 -10.51
N ASP A 70 8.89 -1.18 -10.11
CA ASP A 70 8.78 -1.61 -8.72
C ASP A 70 10.16 -2.06 -8.19
N ILE A 71 10.99 -1.09 -7.84
CA ILE A 71 12.37 -1.35 -7.42
C ILE A 71 12.39 -1.80 -5.95
N THR A 72 12.85 -3.02 -5.72
CA THR A 72 13.15 -3.56 -4.39
C THR A 72 14.61 -3.28 -4.02
N ALA A 73 14.86 -2.75 -2.83
CA ALA A 73 16.19 -2.41 -2.34
C ALA A 73 16.53 -3.12 -1.03
N CYS A 74 17.82 -3.38 -0.77
CA CYS A 74 18.23 -3.86 0.55
C CYS A 74 18.00 -2.74 1.58
N PRO A 75 17.30 -2.99 2.70
CA PRO A 75 17.06 -1.95 3.71
C PRO A 75 18.36 -1.28 4.20
N GLY A 76 19.44 -2.04 4.34
CA GLY A 76 20.74 -1.51 4.78
C GLY A 76 21.53 -0.72 3.73
N ALA A 77 21.03 -0.55 2.50
CA ALA A 77 21.71 0.25 1.48
C ALA A 77 21.45 1.77 1.62
N ASP A 78 20.35 2.15 2.30
CA ASP A 78 19.88 3.54 2.41
C ASP A 78 19.68 4.00 3.88
N THR A 79 20.25 3.27 4.85
CA THR A 79 20.23 3.61 6.30
C THR A 79 21.59 4.10 6.78
#